data_AF-A0A1T1B631-F1
#
_entry.id   AF-A0A1T1B631-F1
#
_cell.length_a   1.000
_cell.length_b   1.000
_cell.length_c   1.000
_cell.angle_alpha   90.00
_cell.angle_beta   90.00
_cell.angle_gamma   90.00
#
_symmetry.space_group_name_H-M   'P 1'
#
loop_
_entity.id
_entity.type
_entity.pdbx_description
1 polymer ?
#
loop_
_entity_poly.entity_id
_entity_poly.type
_entity_poly.pdbx_seq_one_letter_code
_entity_poly.pdbx_strand_id
1 'polypeptide(L)'
;MLPLLIALVSIALLVWGAAQFVRARRNRQSVRRAVLTLVAAPVVFTAGALAWDQTLTPDERAALNARTAEPTQAEPTPEPAAAPVAEEPAPVDPAPQAQEPAPQATAPAPEPTPEPEPVTPLPAEPTSTQETRTGAQNLAIIAGRSPDDTEIAEQYARLEASCPTETTLPADVVVNLQTLVREESGRELEITDIMEELLIAQSEGAGLGMKCTETAGVLATLMIGGL
;
A
#
# COMPACT_ATOMS: atom_id res chain seq x y z
N MET A 1 13.04 -5.65 46.92
CA MET A 1 13.86 -4.66 46.18
C MET A 1 13.86 -4.96 44.68
N LEU A 2 14.40 -6.11 44.23
CA LEU A 2 14.43 -6.50 42.80
C LEU A 2 13.08 -6.41 42.05
N PRO A 3 11.94 -6.95 42.55
CA PRO A 3 10.68 -6.90 41.81
C PRO A 3 10.12 -5.48 41.65
N LEU A 4 10.42 -4.59 42.60
CA LEU A 4 9.97 -3.20 42.56
C LEU A 4 10.74 -2.38 41.51
N LEU A 5 12.04 -2.69 41.32
CA LEU A 5 12.84 -2.10 40.24
C LEU A 5 12.35 -2.54 38.85
N ILE A 6 12.01 -3.83 38.69
CA ILE A 6 11.48 -4.36 37.42
C ILE A 6 10.16 -3.68 37.05
N ALA A 7 9.26 -3.52 38.03
CA ALA A 7 7.99 -2.83 37.82
C ALA A 7 8.19 -1.36 37.39
N LEU A 8 9.11 -0.64 38.04
CA LEU A 8 9.40 0.76 37.71
C LEU A 8 9.99 0.92 36.31
N VAL A 9 10.91 0.05 35.90
CA VAL A 9 11.49 0.07 34.54
C VAL A 9 10.42 -0.23 33.49
N SER A 10 9.54 -1.18 33.75
CA SER A 10 8.45 -1.54 32.83
C SER A 10 7.48 -0.38 32.62
N ILE A 11 7.11 0.33 33.70
CA ILE A 11 6.25 1.52 33.63
C ILE A 11 6.96 2.65 32.88
N ALA A 12 8.25 2.88 33.13
CA ALA A 12 9.02 3.91 32.45
C ALA A 12 9.09 3.66 30.93
N LEU A 13 9.29 2.40 30.52
CA LEU A 13 9.28 2.01 29.10
C LEU A 13 7.90 2.19 28.45
N LEU A 14 6.82 1.83 29.15
CA LEU A 14 5.45 2.02 28.66
C LEU A 14 5.12 3.50 28.47
N VAL A 15 5.45 4.34 29.46
CA VAL A 15 5.20 5.79 29.38
C VAL A 15 6.04 6.42 28.27
N TRP A 16 7.29 6.00 28.12
CA TRP A 16 8.16 6.50 27.05
C TRP A 16 7.66 6.07 25.66
N GLY A 17 7.23 4.81 25.52
CA GLY A 17 6.63 4.30 24.29
C GLY A 17 5.34 5.03 23.91
N ALA A 18 4.45 5.29 24.87
CA ALA A 18 3.22 6.05 24.65
C ALA A 18 3.51 7.50 24.23
N ALA A 19 4.49 8.16 24.87
CA ALA A 19 4.89 9.52 24.52
C ALA A 19 5.50 9.60 23.11
N GLN A 20 6.29 8.60 22.71
CA GLN A 20 6.82 8.50 21.35
C GLN A 20 5.72 8.23 20.34
N PHE A 21 4.75 7.36 20.65
CA PHE A 21 3.61 7.06 19.78
C PHE A 21 2.75 8.30 19.52
N VAL A 22 2.45 9.09 20.55
CA VAL A 22 1.69 10.35 20.40
C VAL A 22 2.46 11.39 19.59
N ARG A 23 3.79 11.48 19.76
CA ARG A 23 4.64 12.36 18.92
C ARG A 23 4.76 11.86 17.48
N ALA A 24 4.84 10.54 17.28
CA ALA A 24 4.92 9.91 15.97
C ALA A 24 3.63 10.13 15.17
N ARG A 25 2.46 10.04 15.83
CA ARG A 25 1.17 10.35 15.21
C ARG A 25 1.09 11.78 14.65
N ARG A 26 1.89 12.71 15.17
CA ARG A 26 1.91 14.12 14.76
C ARG A 26 2.94 14.42 13.67
N ASN A 27 3.85 13.49 13.34
CA ASN A 27 4.90 13.72 12.35
C ASN A 27 5.23 12.42 11.61
N ARG A 28 4.73 12.25 10.37
CA ARG A 28 4.83 10.97 9.62
C ARG A 28 6.27 10.45 9.48
N GLN A 29 7.27 11.34 9.43
CA GLN A 29 8.69 10.96 9.38
C GLN A 29 9.23 10.29 10.66
N SER A 30 8.65 10.55 11.84
CA SER A 30 9.07 9.88 13.08
C SER A 30 8.44 8.50 13.27
N VAL A 31 7.34 8.19 12.56
CA VAL A 31 6.74 6.84 12.54
C VAL A 31 7.69 5.84 11.88
N ARG A 32 8.26 6.16 10.71
CA ARG A 32 9.24 5.29 10.03
C ARG A 32 10.46 4.99 10.93
N ARG A 33 10.96 5.98 11.67
CA ARG A 33 12.07 5.77 12.64
C ARG A 33 11.66 4.94 13.85
N ALA A 34 10.45 5.15 14.39
CA ALA A 34 9.94 4.39 15.52
C ALA A 34 9.73 2.90 15.16
N VAL A 35 9.17 2.62 13.98
CA VAL A 35 9.00 1.24 13.47
C VAL A 35 10.36 0.56 13.28
N LEU A 36 11.34 1.24 12.67
CA LEU A 36 12.71 0.69 12.55
C LEU A 36 13.34 0.35 13.90
N THR A 37 13.17 1.20 14.92
CA THR A 37 13.67 0.88 16.28
C THR A 37 12.92 -0.28 16.93
N LEU A 38 11.63 -0.45 16.66
CA LEU A 38 10.81 -1.51 17.23
C LEU A 38 11.13 -2.87 16.60
N VAL A 39 11.46 -2.90 15.30
CA VAL A 39 11.94 -4.10 14.60
C VAL A 39 13.38 -4.45 14.99
N ALA A 40 14.22 -3.47 15.29
CA ALA A 40 15.61 -3.71 15.72
C ALA A 40 15.71 -4.24 17.17
N ALA A 41 14.77 -3.86 18.06
CA ALA A 41 14.77 -4.28 19.46
C ALA A 41 14.80 -5.81 19.69
N PRO A 42 13.97 -6.65 19.01
CA PRO A 42 14.03 -8.10 19.17
C PRO A 42 15.34 -8.71 18.67
N VAL A 43 16.00 -8.13 17.67
CA VAL A 43 17.31 -8.61 17.16
C VAL A 43 18.41 -8.41 18.20
N VAL A 44 18.40 -7.29 18.91
CA VAL A 44 19.36 -7.04 20.00
C VAL A 44 19.06 -7.94 21.21
N PHE A 45 17.79 -8.21 21.49
CA PHE A 45 17.38 -9.08 22.59
C PHE A 45 17.76 -10.55 22.35
N THR A 46 17.59 -11.07 21.13
CA THR A 46 18.00 -12.44 20.78
C THR A 46 19.52 -12.62 20.77
N ALA A 47 20.27 -11.63 20.28
CA ALA A 47 21.73 -11.64 20.37
C ALA A 47 22.22 -11.64 21.83
N GLY A 48 21.56 -10.89 22.71
CA GLY A 48 21.85 -10.88 24.15
C GLY A 48 21.56 -12.23 24.83
N ALA A 49 20.46 -12.89 24.46
CA ALA A 49 20.10 -14.22 24.98
C ALA A 49 21.12 -15.30 24.58
N LEU A 50 21.59 -15.27 23.33
CA LEU A 50 22.61 -16.20 22.83
C LEU A 50 23.99 -15.95 23.47
N ALA A 51 24.33 -14.68 23.73
CA ALA A 51 25.56 -14.34 24.44
C ALA A 51 25.51 -14.79 25.91
N TRP A 52 24.36 -14.65 26.58
CA TRP A 52 24.18 -15.13 27.95
C TRP A 52 24.31 -16.65 28.04
N ASP A 53 23.75 -17.39 27.08
CA ASP A 53 23.84 -18.84 27.07
C ASP A 53 25.29 -19.35 27.00
N GLN A 54 26.21 -18.61 26.37
CA GLN A 54 27.64 -18.98 26.35
C GLN A 54 28.38 -18.73 27.67
N THR A 55 27.80 -17.96 28.60
CA THR A 55 28.42 -17.69 29.91
C THR A 55 28.04 -18.72 30.98
N LEU A 56 27.04 -19.57 30.72
CA LEU A 56 26.61 -20.60 31.66
C LEU A 56 27.56 -21.80 31.65
N THR A 57 27.96 -22.23 32.84
CA THR A 57 28.73 -23.46 32.99
C THR A 57 27.88 -24.70 32.65
N PRO A 58 28.50 -25.84 32.25
CA PRO A 58 27.76 -27.05 31.90
C PRO A 58 26.80 -27.54 33.02
N ASP A 59 27.21 -27.37 34.29
CA ASP A 59 26.41 -27.75 35.45
C ASP A 59 25.17 -26.85 35.65
N GLU A 60 25.29 -25.55 35.38
CA GLU A 60 24.16 -24.62 35.45
C GLU A 60 23.15 -24.86 34.31
N ARG A 61 23.62 -25.18 33.11
CA ARG A 61 22.76 -25.60 32.00
C ARG A 61 21.99 -26.88 32.32
N ALA A 62 22.65 -27.87 32.93
CA ALA A 62 21.98 -29.10 33.35
C ALA A 62 20.91 -28.84 34.41
N ALA A 63 21.18 -27.95 35.37
CA ALA A 63 20.21 -27.56 36.40
C ALA A 63 19.00 -26.79 35.84
N LEU A 64 19.19 -25.95 34.80
CA LEU A 64 18.09 -25.27 34.11
C LEU A 64 17.20 -26.25 33.34
N ASN A 65 17.81 -27.13 32.53
CA ASN A 65 17.06 -28.12 31.74
C ASN A 65 16.28 -29.09 32.63
N ALA A 66 16.83 -29.46 33.79
CA ALA A 66 16.14 -30.28 34.78
C ALA A 66 14.90 -29.59 35.39
N ARG A 67 14.87 -28.24 35.43
CA ARG A 67 13.72 -27.46 35.92
C ARG A 67 12.65 -27.23 34.85
N THR A 68 13.02 -27.18 33.57
CA THR A 68 12.08 -26.96 32.46
C THR A 68 11.40 -28.25 32.01
N ALA A 69 11.93 -29.42 32.39
CA ALA A 69 11.28 -30.71 32.21
C ALA A 69 10.15 -30.94 33.24
N GLU A 70 9.16 -30.05 33.29
CA GLU A 70 7.87 -30.42 33.89
C GLU A 70 7.13 -31.36 32.93
N PRO A 71 6.42 -32.39 33.45
CA PRO A 71 5.75 -33.37 32.62
C PRO A 71 4.59 -32.70 31.89
N THR A 72 4.65 -32.69 30.56
CA THR A 72 3.54 -32.36 29.67
C THR A 72 2.30 -33.11 30.12
N GLN A 73 1.33 -32.37 30.65
CA GLN A 73 0.01 -32.86 31.01
C GLN A 73 -0.59 -33.53 29.77
N ALA A 74 -0.96 -34.81 29.89
CA ALA A 74 -1.48 -35.61 28.79
C ALA A 74 -2.62 -34.87 28.08
N GLU A 75 -2.47 -34.67 26.76
CA GLU A 75 -3.51 -34.08 25.92
C GLU A 75 -4.81 -34.91 26.05
N PRO A 76 -5.98 -34.27 26.19
CA PRO A 76 -7.23 -34.98 26.13
C PRO A 76 -7.43 -35.51 24.70
N THR A 77 -7.66 -36.82 24.59
CA THR A 77 -8.04 -37.52 23.36
C THR A 77 -9.13 -36.73 22.61
N PRO A 78 -8.92 -36.36 21.34
CA PRO A 78 -9.93 -35.65 20.57
C PRO A 78 -11.16 -36.53 20.37
N GLU A 79 -12.32 -36.01 20.78
CA GLU A 79 -13.64 -36.58 20.57
C GLU A 79 -13.95 -36.62 19.05
N PRO A 80 -14.62 -37.67 18.51
CA PRO A 80 -14.88 -37.78 17.09
C PRO A 80 -15.75 -36.63 16.57
N ALA A 81 -15.21 -35.84 15.65
CA ALA A 81 -15.94 -34.77 14.98
C ALA A 81 -17.17 -35.32 14.24
N ALA A 82 -18.34 -34.76 14.55
CA ALA A 82 -19.58 -35.03 13.83
C ALA A 82 -19.45 -34.65 12.35
N ALA A 83 -20.04 -35.47 11.49
CA ALA A 83 -20.03 -35.32 10.04
C ALA A 83 -20.63 -33.97 9.58
N PRO A 84 -20.14 -33.40 8.46
CA PRO A 84 -20.69 -32.16 7.93
C PRO A 84 -22.13 -32.38 7.43
N VAL A 85 -23.04 -31.54 7.92
CA VAL A 85 -24.39 -31.39 7.38
C VAL A 85 -24.25 -30.72 6.02
N ALA A 86 -24.79 -31.36 4.98
CA ALA A 86 -24.86 -30.81 3.65
C ALA A 86 -25.78 -29.58 3.64
N GLU A 87 -25.21 -28.40 3.39
CA GLU A 87 -25.98 -27.22 3.00
C GLU A 87 -26.29 -27.29 1.51
N GLU A 88 -27.57 -27.33 1.20
CA GLU A 88 -28.15 -27.09 -0.12
C GLU A 88 -28.32 -25.58 -0.31
N PRO A 89 -27.71 -24.98 -1.34
CA PRO A 89 -28.46 -24.07 -2.22
C PRO A 89 -27.99 -24.23 -3.70
N ALA A 90 -28.74 -23.91 -4.76
CA ALA A 90 -29.77 -22.91 -4.93
C ALA A 90 -30.70 -23.28 -6.13
N PRO A 91 -31.92 -22.72 -6.21
CA PRO A 91 -32.70 -22.71 -7.43
C PRO A 91 -32.43 -21.44 -8.29
N VAL A 92 -32.00 -21.72 -9.53
CA VAL A 92 -32.40 -21.14 -10.83
C VAL A 92 -32.14 -19.65 -11.14
N ASP A 93 -31.42 -19.47 -12.26
CA ASP A 93 -31.33 -18.29 -13.12
C ASP A 93 -32.64 -17.50 -13.34
N PRO A 94 -32.57 -16.16 -13.40
CA PRO A 94 -33.40 -15.38 -14.29
C PRO A 94 -32.65 -15.09 -15.61
N ALA A 95 -33.28 -15.50 -16.69
CA ALA A 95 -32.91 -15.22 -18.07
C ALA A 95 -32.66 -13.71 -18.36
N PRO A 96 -31.84 -13.39 -19.38
CA PRO A 96 -31.64 -12.01 -19.82
C PRO A 96 -32.94 -11.41 -20.36
N GLN A 97 -33.43 -10.34 -19.73
CA GLN A 97 -34.47 -9.51 -20.32
C GLN A 97 -33.84 -8.68 -21.45
N ALA A 98 -34.21 -9.02 -22.68
CA ALA A 98 -34.04 -8.17 -23.84
C ALA A 98 -34.80 -6.86 -23.59
N GLN A 99 -34.07 -5.75 -23.49
CA GLN A 99 -34.68 -4.43 -23.57
C GLN A 99 -35.02 -4.12 -25.02
N GLU A 100 -36.32 -4.00 -25.26
CA GLU A 100 -36.95 -3.54 -26.48
C GLU A 100 -36.59 -2.06 -26.73
N PRO A 101 -36.18 -1.66 -27.96
CA PRO A 101 -35.93 -0.26 -28.28
C PRO A 101 -37.26 0.51 -28.33
N ALA A 102 -37.39 1.52 -27.47
CA ALA A 102 -38.55 2.40 -27.48
C ALA A 102 -38.64 3.21 -28.81
N PRO A 103 -39.85 3.35 -29.38
CA PRO A 103 -40.07 4.00 -30.67
C PRO A 103 -40.08 5.53 -30.59
N GLN A 104 -39.41 6.12 -31.60
CA GLN A 104 -39.68 7.39 -32.30
C GLN A 104 -40.38 8.51 -31.51
N ALA A 105 -39.58 9.48 -31.08
CA ALA A 105 -40.07 10.82 -30.77
C ALA A 105 -40.41 11.55 -32.09
N THR A 106 -41.70 11.81 -32.25
CA THR A 106 -42.31 12.72 -33.22
C THR A 106 -41.64 14.08 -33.23
N ALA A 107 -41.32 14.59 -34.42
CA ALA A 107 -40.88 15.97 -34.64
C ALA A 107 -42.01 16.98 -34.36
N PRO A 108 -41.74 18.09 -33.67
CA PRO A 108 -42.49 19.32 -33.82
C PRO A 108 -41.84 20.27 -34.85
N ALA A 109 -42.70 21.09 -35.45
CA ALA A 109 -42.49 22.07 -36.52
C ALA A 109 -41.34 23.10 -36.29
N PRO A 110 -40.85 23.77 -37.35
CA PRO A 110 -39.71 24.68 -37.28
C PRO A 110 -40.09 26.02 -36.65
N GLU A 111 -39.26 26.50 -35.72
CA GLU A 111 -39.27 27.87 -35.20
C GLU A 111 -38.21 28.73 -35.91
N PRO A 112 -38.43 30.05 -36.04
CA PRO A 112 -37.74 30.90 -37.00
C PRO A 112 -36.28 31.18 -36.62
N THR A 113 -35.43 31.22 -37.64
CA THR A 113 -34.02 31.62 -37.63
C THR A 113 -33.83 32.99 -36.98
N PRO A 114 -33.03 33.12 -35.90
CA PRO A 114 -32.46 34.40 -35.52
C PRO A 114 -31.28 34.75 -36.44
N GLU A 115 -31.21 36.03 -36.83
CA GLU A 115 -30.14 36.68 -37.59
C GLU A 115 -28.73 36.33 -37.06
N PRO A 116 -27.71 36.21 -37.95
CA PRO A 116 -26.35 35.94 -37.52
C PRO A 116 -25.75 37.19 -36.85
N GLU A 117 -25.55 37.12 -35.54
CA GLU A 117 -24.67 38.04 -34.82
C GLU A 117 -23.22 37.90 -35.30
N PRO A 118 -22.42 38.98 -35.29
CA PRO A 118 -21.07 38.98 -35.83
C PRO A 118 -20.19 37.96 -35.11
N VAL A 119 -19.71 36.97 -35.87
CA VAL A 119 -18.71 35.99 -35.44
C VAL A 119 -17.51 36.73 -34.88
N THR A 120 -17.39 36.71 -33.55
CA THR A 120 -16.14 37.01 -32.87
C THR A 120 -15.14 35.95 -33.32
N PRO A 121 -13.95 36.30 -33.84
CA PRO A 121 -12.99 35.28 -34.23
C PRO A 121 -12.67 34.41 -33.01
N LEU A 122 -12.95 33.11 -33.13
CA LEU A 122 -12.48 32.10 -32.19
C LEU A 122 -10.98 32.35 -31.96
N PRO A 123 -10.50 32.44 -30.71
CA PRO A 123 -9.07 32.38 -30.45
C PRO A 123 -8.56 31.11 -31.11
N ALA A 124 -7.54 31.25 -31.96
CA ALA A 124 -6.85 30.12 -32.55
C ALA A 124 -6.55 29.10 -31.45
N GLU A 125 -6.88 27.82 -31.69
CA GLU A 125 -6.42 26.72 -30.84
C GLU A 125 -4.92 26.91 -30.60
N PRO A 126 -4.44 26.91 -29.35
CA PRO A 126 -3.02 27.02 -29.10
C PRO A 126 -2.37 25.82 -29.78
N THR A 127 -1.65 26.12 -30.87
CA THR A 127 -0.75 25.16 -31.51
C THR A 127 0.30 24.83 -30.46
N SER A 128 0.08 23.69 -29.79
CA SER A 128 0.95 23.18 -28.76
C SER A 128 2.30 22.84 -29.37
N THR A 129 3.25 23.77 -29.31
CA THR A 129 4.69 23.50 -29.27
C THR A 129 5.00 22.79 -27.95
N GLN A 130 4.44 21.59 -27.76
CA GLN A 130 4.96 20.67 -26.77
C GLN A 130 6.18 20.01 -27.42
N GLU A 131 7.36 20.60 -27.17
CA GLU A 131 8.55 19.80 -26.96
C GLU A 131 8.14 18.52 -26.23
N THR A 132 8.53 17.37 -26.76
CA THR A 132 8.18 16.05 -26.22
C THR A 132 8.74 15.94 -24.81
N ARG A 133 7.96 16.37 -23.81
CA ARG A 133 8.34 16.29 -22.40
C ARG A 133 8.48 14.83 -22.00
N THR A 134 9.48 14.54 -21.20
CA THR A 134 9.70 13.18 -20.69
C THR A 134 8.61 12.79 -19.70
N GLY A 135 8.38 11.48 -19.50
CA GLY A 135 7.44 11.00 -18.49
C GLY A 135 7.74 11.54 -17.09
N ALA A 136 9.03 11.64 -16.73
CA ALA A 136 9.48 12.24 -15.49
C ALA A 136 9.10 13.73 -15.37
N GLN A 137 9.29 14.52 -16.43
CA GLN A 137 8.91 15.94 -16.45
C GLN A 137 7.40 16.11 -16.26
N ASN A 138 6.59 15.27 -16.90
CA ASN A 138 5.14 15.30 -16.72
C ASN A 138 4.74 14.96 -15.28
N LEU A 139 5.35 13.95 -14.66
CA LEU A 139 5.11 13.62 -13.26
C LEU A 139 5.51 14.76 -12.33
N ALA A 140 6.64 15.42 -12.58
CA ALA A 140 7.08 16.55 -11.77
C ALA A 140 6.10 17.73 -11.84
N ILE A 141 5.57 18.03 -13.02
CA ILE A 141 4.53 19.06 -13.21
C ILE A 141 3.25 18.68 -12.45
N ILE A 142 2.79 17.42 -12.53
CA ILE A 142 1.60 16.94 -11.81
C ILE A 142 1.81 17.03 -10.30
N ALA A 143 3.03 16.76 -9.82
CA ALA A 143 3.40 16.93 -8.41
C ALA A 143 3.50 18.40 -7.96
N GLY A 144 3.33 19.38 -8.86
CA GLY A 144 3.55 20.80 -8.57
C GLY A 144 5.02 21.16 -8.33
N ARG A 145 5.96 20.33 -8.79
CA ARG A 145 7.41 20.53 -8.67
C ARG A 145 8.01 21.07 -9.98
N SER A 146 9.29 21.42 -9.93
CA SER A 146 10.04 21.85 -11.12
C SER A 146 10.08 20.73 -12.16
N PRO A 147 9.91 20.98 -13.47
CA PRO A 147 10.08 19.94 -14.48
C PRO A 147 11.48 19.31 -14.47
N ASP A 148 12.48 20.05 -13.97
CA ASP A 148 13.87 19.61 -13.84
C ASP A 148 14.18 19.00 -12.45
N ASP A 149 13.16 18.50 -11.75
CA ASP A 149 13.34 17.89 -10.43
C ASP A 149 14.12 16.57 -10.54
N THR A 150 15.34 16.58 -10.02
CA THR A 150 16.27 15.45 -10.11
C THR A 150 15.80 14.24 -9.33
N GLU A 151 15.06 14.44 -8.22
CA GLU A 151 14.56 13.34 -7.40
C GLU A 151 13.51 12.53 -8.17
N ILE A 152 12.56 13.22 -8.79
CA ILE A 152 11.53 12.59 -9.63
C ILE A 152 12.17 11.93 -10.86
N ALA A 153 13.14 12.59 -11.49
CA ALA A 153 13.86 12.00 -12.63
C ALA A 153 14.59 10.70 -12.27
N GLU A 154 15.28 10.66 -11.13
CA GLU A 154 16.00 9.47 -10.66
C GLU A 154 15.05 8.34 -10.22
N GLN A 155 13.95 8.66 -9.54
CA GLN A 155 12.94 7.66 -9.17
C GLN A 155 12.24 7.09 -10.41
N TYR A 156 11.89 7.95 -11.37
CA TYR A 156 11.27 7.53 -12.62
C TYR A 156 12.19 6.62 -13.44
N ALA A 157 13.48 6.97 -13.57
CA ALA A 157 14.44 6.14 -14.30
C ALA A 157 14.61 4.75 -13.66
N ARG A 158 14.59 4.67 -12.32
CA ARG A 158 14.59 3.39 -11.60
C ARG A 158 13.31 2.60 -11.87
N LEU A 159 12.17 3.28 -11.88
CA LEU A 159 10.88 2.64 -12.14
C LEU A 159 10.81 2.09 -13.56
N GLU A 160 11.25 2.87 -14.56
CA GLU A 160 11.36 2.45 -15.96
C GLU A 160 12.27 1.22 -16.13
N ALA A 161 13.41 1.19 -15.42
CA ALA A 161 14.29 0.01 -15.43
C ALA A 161 13.64 -1.24 -14.81
N SER A 162 12.76 -1.06 -13.82
CA SER A 162 12.06 -2.17 -13.15
C SER A 162 10.76 -2.62 -13.85
N CYS A 163 10.21 -1.76 -14.70
CA CYS A 163 8.95 -1.96 -15.41
C CYS A 163 9.18 -1.87 -16.93
N PRO A 164 9.68 -2.93 -17.58
CA PRO A 164 9.89 -2.92 -19.01
C PRO A 164 8.57 -2.65 -19.75
N THR A 165 8.59 -1.60 -20.57
CA THR A 165 7.44 -1.00 -21.24
C THR A 165 7.00 -1.84 -22.44
N GLU A 166 6.21 -2.89 -22.23
CA GLU A 166 5.57 -3.57 -23.37
C GLU A 166 4.29 -2.85 -23.82
N THR A 167 3.55 -2.22 -22.92
CA THR A 167 2.23 -1.62 -23.25
C THR A 167 1.88 -0.32 -22.54
N THR A 168 2.49 -0.02 -21.38
CA THR A 168 2.04 1.09 -20.52
C THR A 168 3.24 1.86 -20.00
N LEU A 169 3.20 3.19 -20.08
CA LEU A 169 4.27 4.03 -19.53
C LEU A 169 4.19 4.00 -17.99
N PRO A 170 5.32 3.93 -17.27
CA PRO A 170 5.33 3.96 -15.81
C PRO A 170 4.65 5.22 -15.23
N ALA A 171 4.69 6.33 -15.97
CA ALA A 171 4.03 7.58 -15.57
C ALA A 171 2.51 7.41 -15.50
N ASP A 172 1.91 6.71 -16.47
CA ASP A 172 0.47 6.47 -16.50
C ASP A 172 0.04 5.57 -15.34
N VAL A 173 0.88 4.57 -15.00
CA VAL A 173 0.64 3.69 -13.85
C VAL A 173 0.64 4.49 -12.55
N VAL A 174 1.61 5.38 -12.35
CA VAL A 174 1.71 6.21 -11.15
C VAL A 174 0.53 7.17 -11.03
N VAL A 175 0.13 7.84 -12.12
CA VAL A 175 -1.01 8.77 -12.12
C VAL A 175 -2.34 8.04 -11.91
N ASN A 176 -2.52 6.87 -12.53
CA ASN A 176 -3.71 6.05 -12.33
C ASN A 176 -3.79 5.54 -10.89
N LEU A 177 -2.68 5.08 -10.32
CA LEU A 177 -2.60 4.62 -8.94
C LEU A 177 -2.93 5.77 -7.95
N GLN A 178 -2.36 6.96 -8.17
CA GLN A 178 -2.68 8.14 -7.37
C GLN A 178 -4.17 8.48 -7.42
N THR A 179 -4.75 8.48 -8.63
CA THR A 179 -6.16 8.80 -8.84
C THR A 179 -7.06 7.78 -8.14
N LEU A 180 -6.78 6.49 -8.32
CA LEU A 180 -7.54 5.40 -7.71
C LEU A 180 -7.47 5.45 -6.18
N VAL A 181 -6.28 5.65 -5.59
CA VAL A 181 -6.13 5.75 -4.14
C VAL A 181 -6.85 6.99 -3.60
N ARG A 182 -6.78 8.12 -4.31
CA ARG A 182 -7.47 9.35 -3.91
C ARG A 182 -8.99 9.17 -3.93
N GLU A 183 -9.53 8.53 -4.96
CA GLU A 183 -10.97 8.31 -5.12
C GLU A 183 -11.53 7.33 -4.09
N GLU A 184 -10.86 6.20 -3.88
CA GLU A 184 -11.36 5.12 -3.02
C GLU A 184 -11.07 5.36 -1.53
N SER A 185 -9.90 5.92 -1.19
CA SER A 185 -9.50 6.12 0.21
C SER A 185 -9.70 7.55 0.70
N GLY A 186 -9.92 8.52 -0.19
CA GLY A 186 -9.93 9.95 0.14
C GLY A 186 -8.56 10.50 0.56
N ARG A 187 -7.49 9.70 0.47
CA ARG A 187 -6.13 10.12 0.83
C ARG A 187 -5.43 10.69 -0.39
N GLU A 188 -4.87 11.88 -0.24
CA GLU A 188 -3.92 12.42 -1.19
C GLU A 188 -2.51 11.91 -0.84
N LEU A 189 -1.90 11.17 -1.77
CA LEU A 189 -0.53 10.68 -1.67
C LEU A 189 0.36 11.48 -2.61
N GLU A 190 1.58 11.78 -2.16
CA GLU A 190 2.59 12.42 -2.98
C GLU A 190 3.08 11.45 -4.07
N ILE A 191 3.37 11.97 -5.26
CA ILE A 191 3.82 11.16 -6.39
C ILE A 191 5.12 10.42 -6.07
N THR A 192 6.03 11.06 -5.32
CA THR A 192 7.28 10.45 -4.85
C THR A 192 7.04 9.27 -3.91
N ASP A 193 6.05 9.37 -3.00
CA ASP A 193 5.69 8.27 -2.10
C ASP A 193 5.12 7.09 -2.91
N ILE A 194 4.26 7.37 -3.89
CA ILE A 194 3.69 6.33 -4.76
C ILE A 194 4.78 5.64 -5.58
N MET A 195 5.72 6.39 -6.15
CA MET A 195 6.84 5.82 -6.90
C MET A 195 7.75 4.97 -6.01
N GLU A 196 8.03 5.42 -4.78
CA GLU A 196 8.82 4.64 -3.80
C GLU A 196 8.14 3.31 -3.46
N GLU A 197 6.86 3.34 -3.10
CA GLU A 197 6.11 2.12 -2.75
C GLU A 197 5.95 1.19 -3.96
N LEU A 198 5.76 1.74 -5.17
CA LEU A 198 5.70 0.94 -6.39
C LEU A 198 7.04 0.27 -6.71
N LEU A 199 8.16 0.94 -6.48
CA LEU A 199 9.49 0.34 -6.64
C LEU A 199 9.72 -0.81 -5.65
N ILE A 200 9.31 -0.64 -4.39
CA ILE A 200 9.40 -1.69 -3.37
C ILE A 200 8.55 -2.88 -3.78
N ALA A 201 7.27 -2.64 -4.08
CA ALA A 201 6.33 -3.67 -4.51
C ALA A 201 6.81 -4.38 -5.78
N GLN A 202 7.42 -3.66 -6.73
CA GLN A 202 7.95 -4.24 -7.97
C GLN A 202 9.18 -5.10 -7.71
N SER A 203 10.03 -4.76 -6.74
CA SER A 203 11.18 -5.61 -6.39
C SER A 203 10.75 -6.97 -5.84
N GLU A 204 9.67 -7.00 -5.03
CA GLU A 204 9.09 -8.24 -4.50
C GLU A 204 8.26 -8.98 -5.56
N GLY A 205 7.45 -8.24 -6.32
CA GLY A 205 6.57 -8.77 -7.35
C GLY A 205 7.30 -9.33 -8.56
N ALA A 206 8.42 -8.73 -8.96
CA ALA A 206 9.28 -9.26 -10.00
C ALA A 206 9.87 -10.62 -9.62
N GLY A 207 10.17 -10.85 -8.33
CA GLY A 207 10.56 -12.17 -7.82
C GLY A 207 9.47 -13.24 -7.96
N LEU A 208 8.21 -12.81 -8.04
CA LEU A 208 7.03 -13.64 -8.27
C LEU A 208 6.59 -13.68 -9.75
N GLY A 209 7.30 -13.00 -10.65
CA GLY A 209 6.98 -12.93 -12.07
C GLY A 209 5.80 -12.02 -12.42
N MET A 210 5.38 -11.13 -11.51
CA MET A 210 4.26 -10.21 -11.73
C MET A 210 4.66 -9.05 -12.66
N LYS A 211 3.73 -8.65 -13.52
CA LYS A 211 3.90 -7.45 -14.37
C LYS A 211 3.75 -6.18 -13.54
N CYS A 212 4.36 -5.09 -13.99
CA CYS A 212 4.29 -3.79 -13.31
C CYS A 212 2.84 -3.32 -13.05
N THR A 213 1.94 -3.53 -14.01
CA THR A 213 0.52 -3.20 -13.86
C THR A 213 -0.21 -4.09 -12.85
N GLU A 214 0.17 -5.36 -12.75
CA GLU A 214 -0.39 -6.31 -11.77
C GLU A 214 0.08 -5.93 -10.37
N THR A 215 1.38 -5.69 -10.21
CA THR A 215 1.97 -5.15 -8.97
C THR A 215 1.29 -3.86 -8.53
N ALA A 216 1.08 -2.91 -9.46
CA ALA A 216 0.41 -1.65 -9.17
C ALA A 216 -1.05 -1.85 -8.71
N GLY A 217 -1.77 -2.81 -9.29
CA GLY A 217 -3.14 -3.15 -8.87
C GLY A 217 -3.20 -3.77 -7.46
N VAL A 218 -2.24 -4.64 -7.13
CA VAL A 218 -2.10 -5.16 -5.76
C VAL A 218 -1.76 -4.02 -4.81
N LEU A 219 -0.78 -3.19 -5.15
CA LEU A 219 -0.38 -2.04 -4.33
C LEU A 219 -1.55 -1.07 -4.10
N ALA A 220 -2.37 -0.80 -5.10
CA ALA A 220 -3.58 0.02 -4.94
C ALA A 220 -4.50 -0.54 -3.87
N THR A 221 -4.77 -1.85 -3.92
CA THR A 221 -5.64 -2.54 -2.96
C THR A 221 -5.07 -2.43 -1.54
N LEU A 222 -3.75 -2.57 -1.39
CA LEU A 222 -3.07 -2.41 -0.11
C LEU A 222 -3.17 -0.96 0.40
N MET A 223 -2.87 0.04 -0.43
CA MET A 223 -2.95 1.46 -0.07
C MET A 223 -4.37 1.91 0.30
N ILE A 224 -5.38 1.38 -0.38
CA ILE A 224 -6.81 1.63 -0.08
C ILE A 224 -7.20 0.96 1.24
N GLY A 225 -6.77 -0.29 1.45
CA GLY A 225 -7.02 -1.07 2.67
C GLY A 225 -6.32 -0.55 3.93
N GLY A 226 -5.47 0.46 3.80
CA GLY A 226 -4.82 1.11 4.93
C GLY A 226 -3.53 0.43 5.40
N LEU A 227 -2.82 -0.25 4.49
CA LEU A 227 -1.40 -0.53 4.68
C LEU A 227 -0.57 0.77 4.80
#